data_AF-A0A7C6F238-F1
#
_entry.id   AF-A0A7C6F238-F1
#
_cell.length_a   1.000
_cell.length_b   1.000
_cell.length_c   1.000
_cell.angle_alpha   90.00
_cell.angle_beta   90.00
_cell.angle_gamma   90.00
#
_symmetry.space_group_name_H-M   'P 1'
#
loop_
_entity.id
_entity.type
_entity.pdbx_description
1 polymer ?
#
loop_
_entity_poly.entity_id
_entity_poly.type
_entity_poly.pdbx_seq_one_letter_code
_entity_poly.pdbx_strand_id
1 'polypeptide(L)' 'MADENPSIVSHLSVGTNDFERAVAFYDKVLSTLGCKQLMKYPGAVAYGREYPEFWVQTPIDGQPATVG' A
#
# COMPACT_ATOMS: atom_id res chain seq x y z
N MET A 1 27.44 -11.50 5.26
CA MET A 1 26.92 -10.32 4.56
C MET A 1 25.53 -10.72 4.11
N ALA A 2 24.50 -10.22 4.80
CA ALA A 2 23.11 -10.53 4.45
C ALA A 2 22.71 -9.57 3.31
N ASP A 3 23.21 -9.86 2.10
CA ASP A 3 22.94 -9.09 0.88
C ASP A 3 21.74 -9.64 0.09
N GLU A 4 21.09 -10.69 0.60
CA GLU A 4 19.88 -11.23 0.01
C GLU A 4 18.67 -10.61 0.69
N ASN A 5 17.97 -9.73 -0.02
CA ASN A 5 16.56 -9.45 0.26
C ASN A 5 15.77 -10.66 -0.27
N PRO A 6 15.23 -11.55 0.58
CA PRO A 6 14.53 -12.76 0.14
C PRO A 6 13.15 -12.44 -0.48
N SER A 7 12.80 -11.15 -0.63
CA SER A 7 11.51 -10.74 -1.13
C SER A 7 11.35 -11.05 -2.62
N ILE A 8 10.31 -11.81 -2.93
CA ILE A 8 9.90 -12.16 -4.30
C ILE A 8 9.25 -10.95 -5.00
N VAL A 9 8.78 -9.97 -4.23
CA VAL A 9 8.07 -8.77 -4.72
C VAL A 9 8.65 -7.52 -4.06
N SER A 10 9.12 -6.57 -4.85
CA SER A 10 9.67 -5.31 -4.31
C SER A 10 8.61 -4.43 -3.66
N HIS A 11 7.44 -4.35 -4.27
CA HIS A 11 6.25 -3.70 -3.74
C HIS A 11 5.03 -4.12 -4.57
N LEU A 12 3.85 -3.94 -4.01
CA LEU A 12 2.59 -4.15 -4.71
C LEU A 12 1.67 -2.94 -4.54
N SER A 13 0.77 -2.75 -5.51
CA SER A 13 -0.17 -1.65 -5.54
C SER A 13 -1.59 -2.15 -5.71
N VAL A 14 -2.51 -1.62 -4.90
CA VAL A 14 -3.94 -1.89 -4.99
C VAL A 14 -4.68 -0.58 -5.28
N GLY A 15 -5.47 -0.60 -6.35
CA GLY A 15 -6.38 0.49 -6.72
C GLY A 15 -7.64 0.47 -5.86
N THR A 16 -8.16 1.64 -5.49
CA THR A 16 -9.45 1.78 -4.79
C THR A 16 -10.32 2.86 -5.41
N ASN A 17 -11.65 2.65 -5.36
CA ASN A 17 -12.67 3.64 -5.71
C ASN A 17 -13.04 4.56 -4.54
N ASP A 18 -12.62 4.22 -3.33
CA ASP A 18 -12.86 4.99 -2.11
C ASP A 18 -11.56 5.01 -1.30
N PHE A 19 -10.81 6.10 -1.43
CA PHE A 19 -9.47 6.21 -0.88
C PHE A 19 -9.47 6.30 0.65
N GLU A 20 -10.32 7.15 1.22
CA GLU A 20 -10.38 7.36 2.67
C GLU A 20 -10.83 6.09 3.39
N ARG A 21 -11.84 5.40 2.85
CA ARG A 21 -12.29 4.12 3.40
C ARG A 21 -11.22 3.04 3.31
N ALA A 22 -10.50 2.96 2.18
CA ALA A 22 -9.44 1.98 2.01
C ALA A 22 -8.29 2.23 2.97
N VAL A 23 -7.84 3.47 3.12
CA VAL A 23 -6.80 3.85 4.10
C VAL A 23 -7.24 3.49 5.52
N ALA A 24 -8.46 3.83 5.93
CA ALA A 24 -8.96 3.49 7.26
C ALA A 24 -9.05 1.97 7.51
N PHE A 25 -9.33 1.19 6.48
CA PHE A 25 -9.32 -0.27 6.54
C PHE A 25 -7.89 -0.81 6.66
N TYR A 26 -7.00 -0.43 5.75
CA TYR A 26 -5.63 -0.93 5.71
C TYR A 26 -4.80 -0.46 6.90
N ASP A 27 -5.09 0.71 7.48
CA ASP A 27 -4.51 1.15 8.75
C ASP A 27 -4.75 0.13 9.85
N LYS A 28 -6.00 -0.32 10.01
CA LYS A 28 -6.35 -1.29 11.04
C LYS A 28 -5.75 -2.66 10.75
N VAL A 29 -5.85 -3.14 9.51
CA VAL A 29 -5.39 -4.48 9.12
C VAL A 29 -3.87 -4.57 9.21
N LEU A 30 -3.14 -3.66 8.56
CA LEU A 30 -1.69 -3.71 8.46
C LEU A 30 -1.01 -3.41 9.80
N SER A 31 -1.64 -2.62 10.68
CA SER A 31 -1.15 -2.44 12.05
C SER A 31 -1.08 -3.76 12.83
N THR A 32 -1.98 -4.71 12.59
CA THR A 32 -1.91 -6.04 13.25
C THR A 32 -0.69 -6.85 12.84
N LEU A 33 -0.07 -6.51 11.69
CA LEU A 33 1.12 -7.15 11.15
C LEU A 33 2.40 -6.38 11.47
N GLY A 34 2.31 -5.31 12.28
CA GLY A 34 3.41 -4.42 12.61
C GLY A 34 3.79 -3.44 11.49
N CYS A 35 2.97 -3.33 10.44
CA CYS A 35 3.18 -2.38 9.35
C CYS A 35 2.53 -1.03 9.70
N LYS A 36 3.14 0.04 9.21
CA LYS A 36 2.69 1.42 9.42
C LYS A 36 2.69 2.18 8.10
N GLN A 37 2.00 3.31 8.06
CA GLN A 37 2.12 4.24 6.93
C GLN A 37 3.54 4.83 6.91
N LEU A 38 4.26 4.63 5.82
CA LEU A 38 5.62 5.13 5.63
C LEU A 38 5.66 6.33 4.70
N MET A 39 4.77 6.37 3.69
CA MET A 39 4.67 7.49 2.76
C MET A 39 3.21 7.85 2.51
N LYS A 40 2.94 9.14 2.35
CA LYS A 40 1.61 9.65 1.98
C LYS A 40 1.76 10.66 0.86
N TYR A 41 0.91 10.51 -0.14
CA TYR A 41 0.73 11.44 -1.25
C TYR A 41 -0.77 11.72 -1.42
N PRO A 42 -1.15 12.81 -2.10
CA PRO A 42 -2.53 13.00 -2.50
C PRO A 42 -3.02 11.80 -3.34
N GLY A 43 -3.99 11.05 -2.83
CA GLY A 43 -4.55 9.87 -3.50
C GLY A 43 -3.72 8.58 -3.40
N ALA A 44 -2.62 8.55 -2.63
CA ALA A 44 -1.84 7.32 -2.39
C ALA A 44 -1.23 7.24 -0.98
N VAL A 45 -1.23 6.06 -0.38
CA VAL A 45 -0.51 5.75 0.87
C VAL A 45 0.33 4.49 0.69
N ALA A 46 1.57 4.53 1.15
CA ALA A 46 2.46 3.39 1.21
C ALA A 46 2.61 2.88 2.64
N TYR A 47 2.56 1.56 2.81
CA TYR A 47 2.70 0.86 4.06
C TYR A 47 3.91 -0.07 4.05
N GLY A 48 4.47 -0.29 5.24
CA GLY A 48 5.45 -1.35 5.47
C GLY A 48 6.00 -1.31 6.89
N ARG A 49 6.94 -2.21 7.19
CA ARG A 49 7.62 -2.23 8.49
C ARG A 49 8.79 -1.25 8.53
N GLU A 50 9.61 -1.33 7.48
CA GLU A 50 10.82 -0.54 7.29
C GLU A 50 10.85 0.15 5.92
N TYR A 51 10.32 -0.51 4.88
CA TYR A 51 10.29 -0.03 3.50
C TYR A 51 8.86 0.08 2.95
N PRO A 52 8.59 0.98 1.98
CA PRO A 52 7.26 1.14 1.39
C PRO A 52 6.92 -0.01 0.42
N GLU A 53 6.31 -1.07 0.94
CA GLU A 53 6.09 -2.34 0.23
C GLU A 53 4.65 -2.49 -0.28
N PHE A 54 3.66 -1.89 0.39
CA PHE A 54 2.24 -2.05 0.06
C PHE A 54 1.58 -0.69 -0.19
N TRP A 55 1.10 -0.47 -1.41
CA TRP A 55 0.51 0.80 -1.83
C TRP A 55 -0.99 0.68 -1.99
N VAL A 56 -1.71 1.65 -1.43
CA VAL A 56 -3.14 1.87 -1.61
C VAL A 56 -3.29 3.20 -2.32
N GLN A 57 -3.93 3.22 -3.48
CA GLN A 57 -4.06 4.44 -4.28
C GLN A 57 -5.32 4.48 -5.15
N THR A 58 -5.73 5.68 -5.54
CA THR A 58 -6.69 5.85 -6.63
C THR A 58 -6.02 5.61 -7.99
N PRO A 59 -6.69 5.00 -8.98
CA PRO A 59 -6.12 4.83 -10.31
C PRO A 59 -5.66 6.16 -10.93
N ILE A 60 -4.44 6.18 -11.45
CA ILE A 60 -3.80 7.40 -11.97
C ILE A 60 -4.42 7.90 -13.28
N ASP A 61 -5.08 7.02 -14.03
CA ASP A 61 -5.80 7.34 -15.26
C ASP A 61 -7.18 7.95 -15.00
N GLY A 62 -7.57 8.10 -13.73
CA GLY A 62 -8.86 8.65 -13.31
C GLY A 62 -10.04 7.73 -13.57
N GLN A 63 -9.82 6.50 -14.03
CA GLN A 63 -10.88 5.52 -14.19
C GLN A 63 -11.19 4.83 -12.85
N PRO A 64 -12.39 4.25 -12.69
CA PRO A 64 -12.68 3.43 -11.53
C PRO A 64 -11.75 2.21 -11.46
N ALA A 65 -11.28 1.88 -10.26
CA ALA A 65 -10.62 0.61 -9.99
C ALA A 65 -11.59 -0.55 -10.28
N THR A 66 -11.11 -1.54 -11.03
CA THR A 66 -11.87 -2.74 -11.40
C THR A 66 -11.33 -3.97 -10.67
N VAL A 67 -12.07 -5.09 -10.74
CA VAL A 67 -11.59 -6.38 -10.24
C VAL A 67 -10.46 -6.88 -11.15
N GLY A 68 -9.38 -7.37 -10.52
CA GLY A 68 -8.23 -8.01 -11.19
C GLY A 68 -8.27 -9.52 -11.11
#